data_AF-A0A402WNW7-F1
#
_entry.id   AF-A0A402WNW7-F1
#
_cell.length_a   1.000
_cell.length_b   1.000
_cell.length_c   1.000
_cell.angle_alpha   90.00
_cell.angle_beta   90.00
_cell.angle_gamma   90.00
#
_symmetry.space_group_name_H-M   'P 1'
#
loop_
_entity.id
_entity.type
_entity.pdbx_description
1 polymer ?
#
loop_
_entity_poly.entity_id
_entity_poly.type
_entity_poly.pdbx_seq_one_letter_code
_entity_poly.pdbx_strand_id
1 'polypeptide(L)'
;IGTADDGTEDASQAMTRTWQYEGVSLPGRPVGITEQVSGEAARITERFVWAGNSPEEKALNLAGQCVSHYDTAGLMQTDSVALTGVPLSVTRRLLKDADNPDIVADWQGTDASVRNTLPGDGGFTTLTTTDATGAVLTTTDAQGNRQRVAYDVAGLLSGRWLTLKDGTEQVIVKSLTYSAAGQKLRGEHGNGVVTTYEYEPQTQRLVGIKTERPAGHAAGAKVLQDLRYEYDPVGNVLKISNDAEETRFWRNQKVVPENRYTCDSLYRLVSATGREMANAGRQGCNLPSATIPLPADSSAYTNYTRTYTYDSAGNLTQISHSAPATGNNYTTDITVSDRSNRGVLSTLTENPSGVDALFTAGGQQKQLQPGQNLVWTPRNELLKVTPVVRDGSTDDRESYRYDGGSQRCLKVSVQNTGSSTQTQRTLYLPGLELRTTVSGGKETESLEVITVGEAGCAQVRVLHWTAGRPAE
;
A
#
# COMPACT_ATOMS: atom_id res chain seq x y z
N ILE A 1 22.25 -18.07 -2.74
CA ILE A 1 22.82 -19.43 -2.55
C ILE A 1 22.28 -19.92 -1.21
N GLY A 2 21.62 -21.07 -1.19
CA GLY A 2 21.12 -21.75 0.00
C GLY A 2 22.01 -22.92 0.40
N THR A 3 21.53 -23.73 1.34
CA THR A 3 22.17 -24.99 1.75
C THR A 3 21.15 -26.10 1.54
N ALA A 4 21.53 -27.15 0.80
CA ALA A 4 20.71 -28.34 0.58
C ALA A 4 20.64 -29.20 1.85
N ASP A 5 19.71 -30.16 1.88
CA ASP A 5 19.51 -31.07 3.02
C ASP A 5 20.74 -31.93 3.36
N ASP A 6 21.65 -32.11 2.39
CA ASP A 6 22.92 -32.83 2.54
C ASP A 6 24.09 -31.91 2.96
N GLY A 7 23.83 -30.62 3.20
CA GLY A 7 24.83 -29.64 3.61
C GLY A 7 25.62 -28.99 2.47
N THR A 8 25.32 -29.32 1.20
CA THR A 8 25.98 -28.71 0.03
C THR A 8 25.38 -27.35 -0.35
N GLU A 9 26.11 -26.54 -1.12
CA GLU A 9 25.59 -25.26 -1.62
C GLU A 9 24.46 -25.49 -2.64
N ASP A 10 23.27 -24.96 -2.35
CA ASP A 10 22.15 -24.96 -3.28
C ASP A 10 22.10 -23.63 -4.05
N ALA A 11 22.55 -23.67 -5.29
CA ALA A 11 22.49 -22.53 -6.21
C ALA A 11 21.24 -22.53 -7.11
N SER A 12 20.27 -23.42 -6.90
CA SER A 12 19.06 -23.49 -7.73
C SER A 12 18.25 -22.19 -7.72
N GLN A 13 18.23 -21.48 -6.59
CA GLN A 13 17.60 -20.16 -6.44
C GLN A 13 18.59 -19.00 -6.62
N ALA A 14 19.81 -19.25 -7.08
CA ALA A 14 20.74 -18.17 -7.37
C ALA A 14 20.24 -17.37 -8.57
N MET A 15 20.33 -16.05 -8.47
CA MET A 15 19.93 -15.11 -9.52
C MET A 15 21.09 -14.18 -9.81
N THR A 16 21.43 -14.07 -11.09
CA THR A 16 22.44 -13.14 -11.60
C THR A 16 21.73 -11.97 -12.27
N ARG A 17 21.96 -10.75 -11.77
CA ARG A 17 21.50 -9.52 -12.40
C ARG A 17 22.70 -8.81 -13.02
N THR A 18 22.60 -8.47 -14.30
CA THR A 18 23.65 -7.75 -15.03
C THR A 18 23.09 -6.47 -15.62
N TRP A 19 23.89 -5.40 -15.57
CA TRP A 19 23.53 -4.09 -16.10
C TRP A 19 24.31 -3.85 -17.38
N GLN A 20 23.60 -3.48 -18.43
CA GLN A 20 24.17 -3.07 -19.70
C GLN A 20 24.10 -1.54 -19.80
N TYR A 21 25.18 -0.93 -20.28
CA TYR A 21 25.31 0.51 -20.47
C TYR A 21 25.62 0.83 -21.93
N GLU A 22 25.40 2.08 -22.32
CA GLU A 22 25.83 2.59 -23.62
C GLU A 22 27.35 2.38 -23.81
N GLY A 23 27.78 2.17 -25.07
CA GLY A 23 29.19 1.98 -25.40
C GLY A 23 30.04 3.23 -25.18
N VAL A 24 31.37 3.08 -25.30
CA VAL A 24 32.38 4.13 -24.98
C VAL A 24 32.26 5.43 -25.77
N SER A 25 31.54 5.43 -26.89
CA SER A 25 31.29 6.63 -27.71
C SER A 25 30.08 7.46 -27.24
N LEU A 26 29.37 7.00 -26.21
CA LEU A 26 28.17 7.59 -25.64
C LEU A 26 28.38 7.89 -24.14
N PRO A 27 27.47 8.62 -23.48
CA PRO A 27 27.62 9.01 -22.07
C PRO A 27 27.62 7.87 -21.04
N GLY A 28 27.48 6.61 -21.46
CA GLY A 28 27.50 5.45 -20.57
C GLY A 28 26.21 5.29 -19.74
N ARG A 29 25.06 5.75 -20.26
CA ARG A 29 23.76 5.60 -19.55
C ARG A 29 23.30 4.14 -19.56
N PRO A 30 22.45 3.71 -18.61
CA PRO A 30 21.86 2.38 -18.63
C PRO A 30 21.09 2.12 -19.95
N VAL A 31 21.20 0.93 -20.53
CA VAL A 31 20.43 0.51 -21.72
C VAL A 31 19.57 -0.72 -21.46
N GLY A 32 19.97 -1.57 -20.52
CA GLY A 32 19.21 -2.76 -20.18
C GLY A 32 19.64 -3.38 -18.86
N ILE A 33 18.74 -4.19 -18.31
CA ILE A 33 18.99 -5.00 -17.13
C ILE A 33 18.54 -6.42 -17.43
N THR A 34 19.48 -7.35 -17.34
CA THR A 34 19.25 -8.77 -17.63
C THR A 34 19.27 -9.57 -16.34
N GLU A 35 18.28 -10.43 -16.17
CA GLU A 35 18.15 -11.33 -15.02
C GLU A 35 18.20 -12.78 -15.49
N GLN A 36 18.98 -13.59 -14.79
CA GLN A 36 19.08 -15.01 -15.05
C GLN A 36 19.00 -15.77 -13.74
N VAL A 37 17.93 -16.55 -13.58
CA VAL A 37 17.84 -17.57 -12.53
C VAL A 37 18.69 -18.77 -12.95
N SER A 38 19.36 -19.40 -11.99
CA SER A 38 20.22 -20.56 -12.24
C SER A 38 19.45 -21.68 -12.97
N GLY A 39 20.02 -22.16 -14.08
CA GLY A 39 19.38 -23.17 -14.93
C GLY A 39 18.30 -22.64 -15.89
N GLU A 40 17.95 -21.35 -15.81
CA GLU A 40 17.00 -20.72 -16.74
C GLU A 40 17.71 -19.85 -17.80
N ALA A 41 16.96 -19.53 -18.86
CA ALA A 41 17.38 -18.55 -19.84
C ALA A 41 17.44 -17.14 -19.23
N ALA A 42 18.45 -16.37 -19.63
CA ALA A 42 18.54 -14.96 -19.26
C ALA A 42 17.44 -14.15 -19.96
N ARG A 43 16.78 -13.24 -19.23
CA ARG A 43 15.70 -12.38 -19.72
C ARG A 43 16.07 -10.91 -19.54
N ILE A 44 15.80 -10.07 -20.53
CA ILE A 44 15.97 -8.62 -20.42
C ILE A 44 14.75 -8.05 -19.72
N THR A 45 14.84 -7.85 -18.41
CA THR A 45 13.71 -7.40 -17.57
C THR A 45 13.47 -5.90 -17.64
N GLU A 46 14.51 -5.12 -17.96
CA GLU A 46 14.37 -3.69 -18.19
C GLU A 46 15.15 -3.24 -19.43
N ARG A 47 14.64 -2.21 -20.09
CA ARG A 47 15.28 -1.55 -21.23
C ARG A 47 15.03 -0.05 -21.17
N PHE A 48 16.06 0.74 -21.45
CA PHE A 48 16.00 2.20 -21.43
C PHE A 48 16.27 2.76 -22.82
N VAL A 49 15.40 3.67 -23.27
CA VAL A 49 15.57 4.40 -24.52
C VAL A 49 15.66 5.87 -24.21
N TRP A 50 16.77 6.47 -24.63
CA TRP A 50 17.09 7.87 -24.36
C TRP A 50 16.79 8.72 -25.59
N ALA A 51 16.16 9.87 -25.38
CA ALA A 51 15.95 10.84 -26.43
C ALA A 51 17.28 11.46 -26.91
N GLY A 52 17.28 11.85 -28.18
CA GLY A 52 18.37 12.53 -28.86
C GLY A 52 18.39 14.03 -28.53
N ASN A 53 18.55 14.85 -29.57
CA ASN A 53 18.64 16.30 -29.47
C ASN A 53 17.91 17.03 -30.62
N SER A 54 16.91 16.39 -31.23
CA SER A 54 16.13 16.97 -32.33
C SER A 54 15.39 18.24 -31.86
N PRO A 55 14.99 19.14 -32.78
CA PRO A 55 14.16 20.28 -32.43
C PRO A 55 12.85 19.90 -31.72
N GLU A 56 12.23 18.79 -32.14
CA GLU A 56 10.99 18.26 -31.55
C GLU A 56 11.22 17.77 -30.10
N GLU A 57 12.30 17.03 -29.86
CA GLU A 57 12.65 16.55 -28.51
C GLU A 57 13.00 17.72 -27.58
N LYS A 58 13.71 18.74 -28.09
CA LYS A 58 14.03 19.96 -27.33
C LYS A 58 12.79 20.78 -27.01
N ALA A 59 11.84 20.89 -27.94
CA ALA A 59 10.57 21.60 -27.72
C ALA A 59 9.74 20.99 -26.57
N LEU A 60 9.98 19.71 -26.24
CA LEU A 60 9.33 18.97 -25.15
C LEU A 60 10.25 18.77 -23.93
N ASN A 61 11.43 19.39 -23.90
CA ASN A 61 12.48 19.23 -22.88
C ASN A 61 12.94 17.76 -22.66
N LEU A 62 12.90 16.95 -23.71
CA LEU A 62 13.24 15.53 -23.64
C LEU A 62 14.71 15.24 -23.94
N ALA A 63 15.49 16.20 -24.44
CA ALA A 63 16.86 15.95 -24.87
C ALA A 63 17.70 15.28 -23.77
N GLY A 64 18.20 14.07 -24.03
CA GLY A 64 18.97 13.28 -23.08
C GLY A 64 18.17 12.57 -21.97
N GLN A 65 16.85 12.72 -21.92
CA GLN A 65 15.94 12.05 -20.97
C GLN A 65 15.65 10.61 -21.39
N CYS A 66 15.32 9.75 -20.42
CA CYS A 66 14.76 8.42 -20.70
C CYS A 66 13.30 8.58 -21.11
N VAL A 67 13.02 8.41 -22.40
CA VAL A 67 11.67 8.59 -22.97
C VAL A 67 10.86 7.30 -23.00
N SER A 68 11.53 6.15 -23.02
CA SER A 68 10.88 4.84 -22.88
C SER A 68 11.65 3.98 -21.89
N HIS A 69 11.02 3.69 -20.76
CA HIS A 69 11.51 2.71 -19.79
C HIS A 69 10.60 1.49 -19.85
N TYR A 70 11.11 0.43 -20.46
CA TYR A 70 10.50 -0.89 -20.41
C TYR A 70 10.90 -1.55 -19.11
N ASP A 71 9.94 -2.04 -18.35
CA ASP A 71 10.14 -2.63 -17.03
C ASP A 71 9.38 -3.96 -16.88
N THR A 72 9.33 -4.50 -15.68
CA THR A 72 8.66 -5.79 -15.39
C THR A 72 7.14 -5.74 -15.56
N ALA A 73 6.51 -4.55 -15.65
CA ALA A 73 5.07 -4.38 -15.82
C ALA A 73 4.68 -3.98 -17.26
N GLY A 74 5.60 -3.43 -18.05
CA GLY A 74 5.37 -3.02 -19.43
C GLY A 74 6.26 -1.85 -19.83
N LEU A 75 5.66 -0.75 -20.30
CA LEU A 75 6.35 0.46 -20.74
C LEU A 75 5.87 1.67 -19.94
N MET A 76 6.80 2.44 -19.38
CA MET A 76 6.60 3.80 -18.93
C MET A 76 7.21 4.77 -19.96
N GLN A 77 6.37 5.58 -20.59
CA GLN A 77 6.79 6.55 -21.60
C GLN A 77 6.71 7.97 -21.02
N THR A 78 7.74 8.78 -21.22
CA THR A 78 7.75 10.21 -20.88
C THR A 78 7.53 11.02 -22.14
N ASP A 79 6.38 11.68 -22.26
CA ASP A 79 5.98 12.37 -23.49
C ASP A 79 6.36 13.86 -23.49
N SER A 80 6.49 14.47 -22.31
CA SER A 80 6.95 15.86 -22.17
C SER A 80 7.45 16.16 -20.76
N VAL A 81 8.34 17.14 -20.65
CA VAL A 81 8.98 17.57 -19.41
C VAL A 81 8.87 19.09 -19.26
N ALA A 82 8.68 19.57 -18.04
CA ALA A 82 8.62 20.99 -17.71
C ALA A 82 10.00 21.65 -17.84
N LEU A 83 10.03 22.98 -17.93
CA LEU A 83 11.29 23.74 -17.83
C LEU A 83 12.03 23.48 -16.51
N THR A 84 11.31 23.11 -15.46
CA THR A 84 11.82 22.76 -14.13
C THR A 84 12.28 21.29 -14.02
N GLY A 85 12.16 20.50 -15.09
CA GLY A 85 12.57 19.09 -15.13
C GLY A 85 11.49 18.09 -14.67
N VAL A 86 10.30 18.55 -14.29
CA VAL A 86 9.20 17.67 -13.86
C VAL A 86 8.49 17.04 -15.07
N PRO A 87 8.22 15.72 -15.10
CA PRO A 87 7.42 15.10 -16.15
C PRO A 87 5.99 15.67 -16.21
N LEU A 88 5.60 16.21 -17.37
CA LEU A 88 4.28 16.80 -17.61
C LEU A 88 3.29 15.81 -18.23
N SER A 89 3.77 14.81 -18.95
CA SER A 89 2.95 13.73 -19.50
C SER A 89 3.71 12.42 -19.42
N VAL A 90 3.11 11.44 -18.77
CA VAL A 90 3.64 10.09 -18.69
C VAL A 90 2.57 9.07 -19.05
N THR A 91 2.93 8.08 -19.86
CA THR A 91 2.01 7.06 -20.35
C THR A 91 2.47 5.67 -19.94
N ARG A 92 1.67 4.97 -19.14
CA ARG A 92 1.90 3.56 -18.78
C ARG A 92 1.18 2.66 -19.77
N ARG A 93 1.88 1.67 -20.34
CA ARG A 93 1.30 0.52 -21.06
C ARG A 93 1.71 -0.75 -20.34
N LEU A 94 0.76 -1.67 -20.14
CA LEU A 94 1.05 -2.96 -19.50
C LEU A 94 1.54 -3.98 -20.53
N LEU A 95 2.20 -5.04 -20.05
CA LEU A 95 2.46 -6.25 -20.82
C LEU A 95 1.17 -6.80 -21.43
N LYS A 96 1.29 -7.45 -22.59
CA LYS A 96 0.21 -8.30 -23.11
C LYS A 96 -0.05 -9.44 -22.13
N ASP A 97 -1.33 -9.75 -21.89
CA ASP A 97 -1.75 -10.77 -20.93
C ASP A 97 -1.21 -10.55 -19.51
N ALA A 98 -1.10 -9.27 -19.10
CA ALA A 98 -0.65 -8.86 -17.78
C ALA A 98 -1.49 -9.42 -16.63
N ASP A 99 -2.63 -10.08 -16.84
CA ASP A 99 -3.34 -10.70 -15.71
C ASP A 99 -2.75 -12.09 -15.34
N ASN A 100 -1.92 -12.69 -16.20
CA ASN A 100 -1.32 -14.01 -15.98
C ASN A 100 0.10 -13.94 -15.38
N PRO A 101 0.32 -14.26 -14.08
CA PRO A 101 1.62 -14.14 -13.42
C PRO A 101 2.77 -14.94 -14.05
N ASP A 102 2.47 -15.92 -14.92
CA ASP A 102 3.49 -16.69 -15.63
C ASP A 102 4.11 -15.92 -16.82
N ILE A 103 3.45 -14.84 -17.26
CA ILE A 103 3.99 -13.92 -18.27
C ILE A 103 5.04 -13.04 -17.59
N VAL A 104 6.28 -13.11 -18.06
CA VAL A 104 7.42 -12.33 -17.55
C VAL A 104 7.96 -11.45 -18.68
N ALA A 105 8.44 -10.26 -18.34
CA ALA A 105 9.07 -9.35 -19.28
C ALA A 105 10.37 -9.93 -19.84
N ASP A 106 10.53 -9.87 -21.16
CA ASP A 106 11.79 -10.18 -21.85
C ASP A 106 11.92 -9.29 -23.11
N TRP A 107 12.61 -8.16 -22.95
CA TRP A 107 12.68 -7.07 -23.92
C TRP A 107 13.76 -7.27 -25.00
N GLN A 108 13.68 -8.41 -25.69
CA GLN A 108 14.60 -8.79 -26.76
C GLN A 108 14.45 -7.92 -28.02
N GLY A 109 15.57 -7.70 -28.73
CA GLY A 109 15.59 -7.01 -30.02
C GLY A 109 15.75 -5.49 -29.92
N THR A 110 15.14 -4.77 -30.87
CA THR A 110 15.19 -3.30 -30.99
C THR A 110 14.00 -2.64 -30.31
N ASP A 111 14.07 -1.33 -30.07
CA ASP A 111 12.94 -0.57 -29.52
C ASP A 111 11.64 -0.77 -30.33
N ALA A 112 11.73 -0.66 -31.65
CA ALA A 112 10.59 -0.86 -32.54
C ALA A 112 9.98 -2.27 -32.44
N SER A 113 10.81 -3.32 -32.36
CA SER A 113 10.31 -4.69 -32.22
C SER A 113 9.67 -4.92 -30.86
N VAL A 114 10.27 -4.40 -29.79
CA VAL A 114 9.73 -4.50 -28.43
C VAL A 114 8.41 -3.75 -28.30
N ARG A 115 8.30 -2.56 -28.89
CA ARG A 115 7.06 -1.77 -28.85
C ARG A 115 5.88 -2.50 -29.49
N ASN A 116 6.11 -3.33 -30.50
CA ASN A 116 5.08 -4.13 -31.16
C ASN A 116 4.58 -5.32 -30.32
N THR A 117 5.27 -5.71 -29.24
CA THR A 117 4.82 -6.79 -28.34
C THR A 117 3.80 -6.29 -27.31
N LEU A 118 3.74 -4.96 -27.10
CA LEU A 118 2.75 -4.33 -26.23
C LEU A 118 1.38 -4.27 -26.94
N PRO A 119 0.27 -4.30 -26.18
CA PRO A 119 -1.06 -4.07 -26.74
C PRO A 119 -1.14 -2.72 -27.47
N GLY A 120 -1.79 -2.71 -28.66
CA GLY A 120 -1.93 -1.53 -29.50
C GLY A 120 -2.87 -0.45 -28.93
N ASP A 121 -3.81 -0.86 -28.09
CA ASP A 121 -4.83 -0.01 -27.47
C ASP A 121 -4.61 0.04 -25.94
N GLY A 122 -4.83 1.19 -25.28
CA GLY A 122 -4.90 1.24 -23.82
C GLY A 122 -3.67 1.74 -23.06
N GLY A 123 -3.06 2.84 -23.51
CA GLY A 123 -2.13 3.60 -22.67
C GLY A 123 -2.84 4.39 -21.57
N PHE A 124 -2.34 4.31 -20.33
CA PHE A 124 -2.82 5.07 -19.18
C PHE A 124 -1.98 6.33 -19.03
N THR A 125 -2.48 7.45 -19.54
CA THR A 125 -1.75 8.73 -19.55
C THR A 125 -2.07 9.54 -18.31
N THR A 126 -1.06 9.96 -17.56
CA THR A 126 -1.19 10.94 -16.49
C THR A 126 -0.57 12.26 -16.95
N LEU A 127 -1.33 13.35 -16.79
CA LEU A 127 -0.86 14.70 -17.11
C LEU A 127 -0.62 15.49 -15.83
N THR A 128 0.44 16.27 -15.81
CA THR A 128 0.84 17.11 -14.68
C THR A 128 1.02 18.55 -15.17
N THR A 129 0.66 19.51 -14.34
CA THR A 129 1.09 20.91 -14.50
C THR A 129 1.84 21.33 -13.24
N THR A 130 2.83 22.20 -13.39
CA THR A 130 3.66 22.68 -12.29
C THR A 130 3.74 24.20 -12.28
N ASP A 131 4.08 24.77 -11.13
CA ASP A 131 4.49 26.16 -11.02
C ASP A 131 5.99 26.35 -11.40
N ALA A 132 6.48 27.58 -11.24
CA ALA A 132 7.85 27.95 -11.55
C ALA A 132 8.91 27.34 -10.60
N THR A 133 8.50 26.84 -9.44
CA THR A 133 9.38 26.11 -8.52
C THR A 133 9.47 24.62 -8.85
N GLY A 134 8.58 24.14 -9.73
CA GLY A 134 8.40 22.71 -10.03
C GLY A 134 7.37 22.02 -9.12
N ALA A 135 6.69 22.75 -8.23
CA ALA A 135 5.62 22.18 -7.42
C ALA A 135 4.40 21.86 -8.30
N VAL A 136 3.78 20.69 -8.08
CA VAL A 136 2.62 20.24 -8.86
C VAL A 136 1.40 21.10 -8.54
N LEU A 137 0.77 21.66 -9.57
CA LEU A 137 -0.48 22.42 -9.45
C LEU A 137 -1.70 21.57 -9.80
N THR A 138 -1.63 20.79 -10.88
CA THR A 138 -2.71 19.87 -11.25
C THR A 138 -2.20 18.54 -11.74
N THR A 139 -2.97 17.49 -11.46
CA THR A 139 -2.76 16.14 -12.01
C THR A 139 -4.06 15.68 -12.65
N THR A 140 -4.04 15.29 -13.92
CA THR A 140 -5.15 14.61 -14.58
C THR A 140 -4.80 13.14 -14.69
N ASP A 141 -5.62 12.28 -14.08
CA ASP A 141 -5.41 10.83 -14.10
C ASP A 141 -5.78 10.22 -15.47
N ALA A 142 -5.54 8.92 -15.61
CA ALA A 142 -5.75 8.19 -16.85
C ALA A 142 -7.22 8.08 -17.29
N GLN A 143 -8.19 8.40 -16.43
CA GLN A 143 -9.61 8.45 -16.78
C GLN A 143 -10.11 9.88 -16.99
N GLY A 144 -9.23 10.89 -16.85
CA GLY A 144 -9.56 12.29 -17.08
C GLY A 144 -10.05 13.03 -15.84
N ASN A 145 -9.97 12.44 -14.64
CA ASN A 145 -10.28 13.16 -13.41
C ASN A 145 -9.10 14.07 -13.04
N ARG A 146 -9.38 15.33 -12.75
CA ARG A 146 -8.38 16.36 -12.49
C ARG A 146 -8.34 16.72 -11.01
N GLN A 147 -7.19 16.53 -10.39
CA GLN A 147 -6.87 17.05 -9.07
C GLN A 147 -6.15 18.39 -9.20
N ARG A 148 -6.50 19.37 -8.37
CA ARG A 148 -5.83 20.67 -8.29
C ARG A 148 -5.43 20.95 -6.85
N VAL A 149 -4.25 21.53 -6.67
CA VAL A 149 -3.77 22.04 -5.39
C VAL A 149 -3.42 23.52 -5.51
N ALA A 150 -3.37 24.20 -4.36
CA ALA A 150 -2.83 25.55 -4.25
C ALA A 150 -1.88 25.60 -3.06
N TYR A 151 -0.92 26.51 -3.14
CA TYR A 151 0.07 26.74 -2.10
C TYR A 151 -0.12 28.13 -1.50
N ASP A 152 0.24 28.31 -0.23
CA ASP A 152 0.29 29.61 0.42
C ASP A 152 1.59 30.37 0.07
N VAL A 153 1.77 31.54 0.67
CA VAL A 153 2.95 32.39 0.44
C VAL A 153 4.27 31.74 0.86
N ALA A 154 4.23 30.74 1.74
CA ALA A 154 5.41 29.98 2.18
C ALA A 154 5.65 28.71 1.34
N GLY A 155 4.80 28.45 0.32
CA GLY A 155 4.89 27.24 -0.51
C GLY A 155 4.25 26.00 0.14
N LEU A 156 3.47 26.15 1.22
CA LEU A 156 2.78 25.04 1.87
C LEU A 156 1.37 24.86 1.29
N LEU A 157 0.88 23.62 1.22
CA LEU A 157 -0.44 23.31 0.65
C LEU A 157 -1.55 24.07 1.38
N SER A 158 -2.27 24.96 0.68
CA SER A 158 -3.35 25.76 1.28
C SER A 158 -4.75 25.25 0.96
N GLY A 159 -4.92 24.53 -0.16
CA GLY A 159 -6.20 23.99 -0.59
C GLY A 159 -6.09 22.90 -1.65
N ARG A 160 -7.15 22.11 -1.80
CA ARG A 160 -7.22 20.99 -2.75
C ARG A 160 -8.63 20.82 -3.32
N TRP A 161 -8.68 20.52 -4.61
CA TRP A 161 -9.92 20.35 -5.36
C TRP A 161 -9.85 19.11 -6.26
N LEU A 162 -11.02 18.59 -6.61
CA LEU A 162 -11.20 17.48 -7.55
C LEU A 162 -12.28 17.85 -8.57
N THR A 163 -11.98 17.67 -9.85
CA THR A 163 -12.95 17.72 -10.95
C THR A 163 -13.03 16.32 -11.54
N LEU A 164 -14.15 15.63 -11.35
CA LEU A 164 -14.40 14.38 -12.06
C LEU A 164 -14.50 14.66 -13.56
N LYS A 165 -14.18 13.67 -14.40
CA LYS A 165 -14.34 13.79 -15.84
C LYS A 165 -15.77 14.28 -16.17
N ASP A 166 -15.87 15.32 -16.99
CA ASP A 166 -17.12 15.97 -17.41
C ASP A 166 -17.97 16.56 -16.25
N GLY A 167 -17.41 16.64 -15.04
CA GLY A 167 -18.05 17.19 -13.85
C GLY A 167 -17.61 18.61 -13.51
N THR A 168 -18.14 19.14 -12.40
CA THR A 168 -17.72 20.43 -11.84
C THR A 168 -16.63 20.26 -10.79
N GLU A 169 -15.77 21.27 -10.63
CA GLU A 169 -14.76 21.28 -9.57
C GLU A 169 -15.41 21.27 -8.18
N GLN A 170 -14.95 20.36 -7.31
CA GLN A 170 -15.39 20.18 -5.94
C GLN A 170 -14.25 20.45 -4.97
N VAL A 171 -14.55 21.12 -3.86
CA VAL A 171 -13.59 21.36 -2.79
C VAL A 171 -13.34 20.04 -2.05
N ILE A 172 -12.08 19.66 -1.90
CA ILE A 172 -11.67 18.52 -1.07
C ILE A 172 -11.09 19.02 0.25
N VAL A 173 -10.16 19.97 0.16
CA VAL A 173 -9.65 20.72 1.32
C VAL A 173 -9.82 22.21 1.02
N LYS A 174 -10.62 22.87 1.85
CA LYS A 174 -10.98 24.28 1.70
C LYS A 174 -9.88 25.20 2.21
N SER A 175 -9.24 24.84 3.32
CA SER A 175 -8.12 25.58 3.91
C SER A 175 -7.25 24.68 4.75
N LEU A 176 -5.93 24.87 4.69
CA LEU A 176 -4.99 24.38 5.70
C LEU A 176 -4.19 25.55 6.28
N THR A 177 -3.85 25.42 7.57
CA THR A 177 -2.95 26.33 8.28
C THR A 177 -1.84 25.52 8.94
N TYR A 178 -0.74 26.18 9.26
CA TYR A 178 0.49 25.54 9.72
C TYR A 178 1.05 26.18 10.98
N SER A 179 1.75 25.39 11.79
CA SER A 179 2.58 25.87 12.90
C SER A 179 3.83 26.57 12.37
N ALA A 180 4.55 27.27 13.25
CA ALA A 180 5.84 27.89 12.89
C ALA A 180 6.89 26.87 12.40
N ALA A 181 6.74 25.58 12.75
CA ALA A 181 7.59 24.48 12.29
C ALA A 181 7.10 23.85 10.97
N GLY A 182 6.06 24.40 10.33
CA GLY A 182 5.49 23.86 9.08
C GLY A 182 4.61 22.63 9.27
N GLN A 183 4.18 22.31 10.49
CA GLN A 183 3.27 21.19 10.77
C GLN A 183 1.81 21.63 10.59
N LYS A 184 0.93 20.75 10.11
CA LYS A 184 -0.51 21.06 9.93
C LYS A 184 -1.12 21.46 11.28
N LEU A 185 -1.80 22.60 11.35
CA LEU A 185 -2.42 23.11 12.58
C LEU A 185 -3.95 23.00 12.55
N ARG A 186 -4.58 23.39 11.44
CA ARG A 186 -6.03 23.27 11.23
C ARG A 186 -6.32 23.02 9.76
N GLY A 187 -7.12 22.00 9.47
CA GLY A 187 -7.63 21.67 8.13
C GLY A 187 -9.15 21.72 8.10
N GLU A 188 -9.73 22.39 7.10
CA GLU A 188 -11.18 22.40 6.83
C GLU A 188 -11.46 21.67 5.52
N HIS A 189 -12.29 20.63 5.58
CA HIS A 189 -12.58 19.75 4.46
C HIS A 189 -13.80 20.24 3.68
N GLY A 190 -13.94 19.79 2.43
CA GLY A 190 -15.07 20.15 1.57
C GLY A 190 -16.44 19.71 2.10
N ASN A 191 -16.47 18.70 2.97
CA ASN A 191 -17.68 18.26 3.67
C ASN A 191 -17.98 19.09 4.94
N GLY A 192 -17.24 20.17 5.21
CA GLY A 192 -17.43 21.06 6.36
C GLY A 192 -16.82 20.54 7.68
N VAL A 193 -16.22 19.35 7.70
CA VAL A 193 -15.51 18.82 8.86
C VAL A 193 -14.19 19.54 9.05
N VAL A 194 -13.83 19.81 10.30
CA VAL A 194 -12.59 20.48 10.69
C VAL A 194 -11.75 19.52 11.52
N THR A 195 -10.46 19.41 11.16
CA THR A 195 -9.45 18.74 11.99
C THR A 195 -8.48 19.79 12.54
N THR A 196 -8.27 19.79 13.86
CA THR A 196 -7.31 20.63 14.56
C THR A 196 -6.24 19.75 15.19
N TYR A 197 -4.99 20.13 15.00
CA TYR A 197 -3.82 19.46 15.54
C TYR A 197 -3.23 20.32 16.67
N GLU A 198 -2.84 19.69 17.75
CA GLU A 198 -2.23 20.35 18.90
C GLU A 198 -0.84 19.77 19.14
N TYR A 199 0.13 20.65 19.36
CA TYR A 199 1.54 20.28 19.53
C TYR A 199 2.07 20.80 20.86
N GLU A 200 2.88 19.99 21.54
CA GLU A 200 3.61 20.41 22.73
C GLU A 200 4.68 21.45 22.34
N PRO A 201 4.66 22.69 22.86
CA PRO A 201 5.58 23.74 22.42
C PRO A 201 7.06 23.39 22.61
N GLN A 202 7.40 22.65 23.67
CA GLN A 202 8.77 22.34 24.05
C GLN A 202 9.41 21.27 23.16
N THR A 203 8.61 20.36 22.59
CA THR A 203 9.11 19.20 21.81
C THR A 203 8.59 19.17 20.38
N GLN A 204 7.58 19.98 20.06
CA GLN A 204 6.83 19.98 18.79
C GLN A 204 6.18 18.62 18.47
N ARG A 205 5.97 17.76 19.48
CA ARG A 205 5.25 16.48 19.34
C ARG A 205 3.75 16.72 19.29
N LEU A 206 3.05 15.91 18.50
CA LEU A 206 1.60 15.97 18.36
C LEU A 206 0.92 15.44 19.63
N VAL A 207 0.26 16.30 20.40
CA VAL A 207 -0.44 15.92 21.64
C VAL A 207 -1.95 15.83 21.48
N GLY A 208 -2.50 16.36 20.38
CA GLY A 208 -3.95 16.34 20.14
C GLY A 208 -4.32 16.23 18.66
N ILE A 209 -5.33 15.40 18.35
CA ILE A 209 -6.03 15.40 17.06
C ILE A 209 -7.53 15.47 17.33
N LYS A 210 -8.13 16.61 17.01
CA LYS A 210 -9.57 16.83 17.17
C LYS A 210 -10.24 16.98 15.82
N THR A 211 -11.18 16.09 15.50
CA THR A 211 -11.98 16.14 14.27
C THR A 211 -13.45 16.36 14.63
N GLU A 212 -14.06 17.40 14.10
CA GLU A 212 -15.42 17.79 14.46
C GLU A 212 -16.22 18.41 13.30
N ARG A 213 -17.54 18.26 13.38
CA ARG A 213 -18.48 19.14 12.69
C ARG A 213 -18.66 20.39 13.55
N PRO A 214 -18.22 21.57 13.09
CA PRO A 214 -18.27 22.79 13.91
C PRO A 214 -19.71 23.29 14.12
N ALA A 215 -19.87 24.28 14.99
CA ALA A 215 -21.14 24.99 15.16
C ALA A 215 -21.64 25.56 13.81
N GLY A 216 -22.95 25.42 13.54
CA GLY A 216 -23.56 25.85 12.27
C GLY A 216 -23.39 24.87 11.10
N HIS A 217 -22.77 23.71 11.30
CA HIS A 217 -22.69 22.67 10.28
C HIS A 217 -24.09 22.11 9.94
N ALA A 218 -24.38 21.88 8.65
CA ALA A 218 -25.71 21.45 8.17
C ALA A 218 -26.21 20.14 8.79
N ALA A 219 -25.30 19.18 9.03
CA ALA A 219 -25.58 17.92 9.72
C ALA A 219 -25.48 17.98 11.28
N GLY A 220 -25.55 19.19 11.85
CA GLY A 220 -25.41 19.44 13.29
C GLY A 220 -23.97 19.37 13.80
N ALA A 221 -23.67 20.15 14.84
CA ALA A 221 -22.36 20.16 15.49
C ALA A 221 -22.11 18.85 16.25
N LYS A 222 -20.93 18.26 16.09
CA LYS A 222 -20.53 17.02 16.78
C LYS A 222 -19.02 16.83 16.72
N VAL A 223 -18.39 16.54 17.86
CA VAL A 223 -17.01 16.04 17.89
C VAL A 223 -17.03 14.57 17.47
N LEU A 224 -16.26 14.24 16.43
CA LEU A 224 -16.19 12.89 15.85
C LEU A 224 -15.03 12.09 16.43
N GLN A 225 -13.95 12.79 16.80
CA GLN A 225 -12.74 12.24 17.39
C GLN A 225 -12.01 13.34 18.16
N ASP A 226 -11.46 13.02 19.32
CA ASP A 226 -10.61 13.92 20.12
C ASP A 226 -9.49 13.10 20.76
N LEU A 227 -8.47 12.76 19.96
CA LEU A 227 -7.34 11.95 20.42
C LEU A 227 -6.37 12.81 21.23
N ARG A 228 -5.95 12.31 22.39
CA ARG A 228 -4.94 12.94 23.26
C ARG A 228 -3.79 11.99 23.52
N TYR A 229 -2.57 12.46 23.29
CA TYR A 229 -1.35 11.66 23.42
C TYR A 229 -0.57 12.10 24.64
N GLU A 230 -0.21 11.13 25.49
CA GLU A 230 0.77 11.33 26.57
C GLU A 230 2.05 10.57 26.21
N TYR A 231 3.20 11.22 26.40
CA TYR A 231 4.51 10.69 26.06
C TYR A 231 5.38 10.51 27.29
N ASP A 232 6.32 9.58 27.23
CA ASP A 232 7.47 9.58 28.14
C ASP A 232 8.49 10.67 27.70
N PRO A 233 9.53 10.95 28.52
CA PRO A 233 10.51 11.98 28.17
C PRO A 233 11.22 11.76 26.83
N VAL A 234 11.43 10.50 26.42
CA VAL A 234 12.12 10.18 25.15
C VAL A 234 11.19 10.17 23.94
N GLY A 235 9.88 10.14 24.14
CA GLY A 235 8.86 10.25 23.10
C GLY A 235 8.09 8.98 22.79
N ASN A 236 8.16 7.94 23.63
CA ASN A 236 7.26 6.80 23.49
C ASN A 236 5.85 7.20 23.91
N VAL A 237 4.85 6.76 23.16
CA VAL A 237 3.44 6.98 23.51
C VAL A 237 3.11 6.10 24.71
N LEU A 238 2.74 6.70 25.84
CA LEU A 238 2.31 6.00 27.06
C LEU A 238 0.80 5.81 27.10
N LYS A 239 0.05 6.73 26.50
CA LYS A 239 -1.40 6.72 26.56
C LYS A 239 -2.00 7.44 25.35
N ILE A 240 -3.12 6.92 24.89
CA ILE A 240 -4.03 7.60 23.96
C ILE A 240 -5.43 7.59 24.57
N SER A 241 -6.06 8.75 24.76
CA SER A 241 -7.50 8.84 25.07
C SER A 241 -8.28 9.40 23.89
N ASN A 242 -9.57 9.06 23.79
CA ASN A 242 -10.49 9.67 22.84
C ASN A 242 -11.68 10.30 23.57
N ASP A 243 -11.66 11.61 23.76
CA ASP A 243 -12.65 12.33 24.57
C ASP A 243 -13.98 12.55 23.82
N ALA A 244 -14.01 12.27 22.51
CA ALA A 244 -15.23 12.27 21.71
C ALA A 244 -16.07 10.98 21.88
N GLU A 245 -15.49 9.95 22.48
CA GLU A 245 -16.15 8.67 22.71
C GLU A 245 -16.70 8.60 24.13
N GLU A 246 -17.92 8.09 24.26
CA GLU A 246 -18.51 7.90 25.58
C GLU A 246 -17.92 6.69 26.31
N THR A 247 -17.82 6.80 27.63
CA THR A 247 -17.55 5.64 28.48
C THR A 247 -18.73 4.68 28.40
N ARG A 248 -18.47 3.41 28.09
CA ARG A 248 -19.50 2.37 27.97
C ARG A 248 -19.39 1.38 29.11
N PHE A 249 -20.45 0.60 29.32
CA PHE A 249 -20.48 -0.48 30.30
C PHE A 249 -20.93 -1.77 29.64
N TRP A 250 -20.20 -2.86 29.90
CA TRP A 250 -20.59 -4.19 29.43
C TRP A 250 -20.30 -5.23 30.51
N ARG A 251 -21.33 -6.00 30.91
CA ARG A 251 -21.28 -6.95 32.05
C ARG A 251 -20.58 -6.37 33.29
N ASN A 252 -20.99 -5.16 33.70
CA ASN A 252 -20.41 -4.41 34.83
C ASN A 252 -18.93 -4.02 34.69
N GLN A 253 -18.29 -4.24 33.54
CA GLN A 253 -16.99 -3.67 33.22
C GLN A 253 -17.17 -2.24 32.67
N LYS A 254 -16.48 -1.27 33.28
CA LYS A 254 -16.36 0.09 32.75
C LYS A 254 -15.32 0.10 31.61
N VAL A 255 -15.76 0.50 30.42
CA VAL A 255 -14.95 0.58 29.20
C VAL A 255 -14.76 2.05 28.85
N VAL A 256 -13.60 2.57 29.25
CA VAL A 256 -13.17 3.94 28.92
C VAL A 256 -12.45 3.89 27.56
N PRO A 257 -12.67 4.84 26.65
CA PRO A 257 -11.96 4.92 25.36
C PRO A 257 -10.51 5.40 25.55
N GLU A 258 -9.71 4.57 26.21
CA GLU A 258 -8.33 4.83 26.56
C GLU A 258 -7.45 3.60 26.26
N ASN A 259 -6.29 3.86 25.69
CA ASN A 259 -5.23 2.90 25.45
C ASN A 259 -4.03 3.28 26.32
N ARG A 260 -3.44 2.30 26.99
CA ARG A 260 -2.18 2.47 27.75
C ARG A 260 -1.12 1.55 27.19
N TYR A 261 0.11 2.03 27.21
CA TYR A 261 1.26 1.32 26.68
C TYR A 261 2.39 1.34 27.70
N THR A 262 3.06 0.20 27.83
CA THR A 262 4.28 0.07 28.63
C THR A 262 5.39 -0.42 27.72
N CYS A 263 6.54 0.24 27.76
CA CYS A 263 7.75 -0.20 27.07
C CYS A 263 8.78 -0.74 28.05
N ASP A 264 9.66 -1.63 27.59
CA ASP A 264 10.89 -1.97 28.30
C ASP A 264 11.96 -0.87 28.15
N SER A 265 13.14 -1.08 28.75
CA SER A 265 14.26 -0.13 28.68
C SER A 265 14.87 0.01 27.28
N LEU A 266 14.51 -0.84 26.32
CA LEU A 266 14.89 -0.76 24.91
C LEU A 266 13.77 -0.12 24.07
N TYR A 267 12.75 0.43 24.71
CA TYR A 267 11.59 1.06 24.09
C TYR A 267 10.75 0.09 23.24
N ARG A 268 10.82 -1.21 23.52
CA ARG A 268 9.94 -2.21 22.90
C ARG A 268 8.63 -2.27 23.69
N LEU A 269 7.51 -2.30 22.97
CA LEU A 269 6.17 -2.37 23.57
C LEU A 269 5.97 -3.72 24.27
N VAL A 270 5.90 -3.77 25.59
CA VAL A 270 5.72 -5.01 26.37
C VAL A 270 4.28 -5.22 26.86
N SER A 271 3.48 -4.16 26.93
CA SER A 271 2.07 -4.25 27.28
C SER A 271 1.25 -3.17 26.59
N ALA A 272 0.06 -3.52 26.12
CA ALA A 272 -0.92 -2.59 25.57
C ALA A 272 -2.33 -2.92 26.04
N THR A 273 -3.07 -1.91 26.48
CA THR A 273 -4.51 -2.03 26.77
C THR A 273 -5.35 -1.35 25.69
N GLY A 274 -6.60 -1.78 25.56
CA GLY A 274 -7.55 -1.14 24.66
C GLY A 274 -8.94 -1.74 24.78
N ARG A 275 -9.78 -1.43 23.80
CA ARG A 275 -11.14 -1.97 23.68
C ARG A 275 -11.28 -2.79 22.39
N GLU A 276 -12.00 -3.89 22.46
CA GLU A 276 -12.37 -4.72 21.31
C GLU A 276 -13.87 -4.98 21.31
N MET A 277 -14.43 -5.35 20.16
CA MET A 277 -15.81 -5.85 20.15
C MET A 277 -15.86 -7.16 20.96
N ALA A 278 -16.89 -7.36 21.77
CA ALA A 278 -17.04 -8.50 22.66
C ALA A 278 -17.14 -9.83 21.90
N ASN A 279 -17.45 -9.77 20.61
CA ASN A 279 -17.50 -10.90 19.68
C ASN A 279 -16.26 -10.93 18.74
N ALA A 280 -15.18 -10.20 19.04
CA ALA A 280 -13.99 -10.15 18.18
C ALA A 280 -13.34 -11.53 17.98
N GLY A 281 -13.40 -12.40 18.99
CA GLY A 281 -12.79 -13.73 18.95
C GLY A 281 -11.26 -13.67 18.89
N ARG A 282 -10.64 -14.78 18.46
CA ARG A 282 -9.18 -14.86 18.27
C ARG A 282 -8.77 -14.13 17.00
N GLN A 283 -7.76 -13.26 17.10
CA GLN A 283 -7.18 -12.62 15.92
C GLN A 283 -6.58 -13.65 14.96
N GLY A 284 -6.88 -13.51 13.66
CA GLY A 284 -6.28 -14.27 12.57
C GLY A 284 -5.99 -13.39 11.36
N CYS A 285 -5.96 -13.99 10.17
CA CYS A 285 -5.76 -13.26 8.91
C CYS A 285 -7.02 -12.56 8.37
N ASN A 286 -8.21 -12.92 8.88
CA ASN A 286 -9.48 -12.35 8.45
C ASN A 286 -9.84 -11.09 9.25
N LEU A 287 -10.50 -10.14 8.59
CA LEU A 287 -11.16 -9.03 9.28
C LEU A 287 -12.36 -9.56 10.08
N PRO A 288 -12.64 -9.01 11.28
CA PRO A 288 -13.91 -9.27 11.96
C PRO A 288 -15.10 -8.86 11.09
N SER A 289 -16.22 -9.57 11.22
CA SER A 289 -17.46 -9.19 10.54
C SER A 289 -17.86 -7.75 10.87
N ALA A 290 -18.20 -6.98 9.83
CA ALA A 290 -18.64 -5.60 10.01
C ALA A 290 -19.97 -5.55 10.81
N THR A 291 -20.03 -4.67 11.81
CA THR A 291 -21.29 -4.38 12.50
C THR A 291 -22.03 -3.28 11.75
N ILE A 292 -23.16 -3.63 11.13
CA ILE A 292 -23.99 -2.74 10.30
C ILE A 292 -25.45 -2.83 10.80
N PRO A 293 -26.14 -1.70 11.11
CA PRO A 293 -25.65 -0.32 11.08
C PRO A 293 -24.64 -0.04 12.21
N LEU A 294 -24.02 1.15 12.18
CA LEU A 294 -23.22 1.62 13.31
C LEU A 294 -24.06 1.51 14.60
N PRO A 295 -23.55 0.88 15.67
CA PRO A 295 -24.32 0.67 16.88
C PRO A 295 -24.79 2.01 17.46
N ALA A 296 -26.11 2.22 17.49
CA ALA A 296 -26.70 3.48 17.92
C ALA A 296 -26.54 3.71 19.44
N ASP A 297 -26.70 2.67 20.28
CA ASP A 297 -26.66 2.83 21.76
C ASP A 297 -26.36 1.54 22.56
N SER A 298 -25.72 0.50 21.99
CA SER A 298 -25.37 -0.70 22.78
C SER A 298 -24.27 -1.60 22.19
N SER A 299 -23.16 -1.04 21.69
CA SER A 299 -22.06 -1.92 21.27
C SER A 299 -21.39 -2.58 22.47
N ALA A 300 -21.33 -3.90 22.37
CA ALA A 300 -20.58 -4.79 23.21
C ALA A 300 -19.09 -4.56 22.98
N TYR A 301 -18.49 -3.53 23.59
CA TYR A 301 -17.04 -3.43 23.70
C TYR A 301 -16.61 -3.96 25.04
N THR A 302 -15.44 -4.59 25.08
CA THR A 302 -14.78 -5.01 26.32
C THR A 302 -13.33 -4.58 26.32
N ASN A 303 -12.77 -4.37 27.50
CA ASN A 303 -11.35 -4.08 27.63
C ASN A 303 -10.54 -5.35 27.37
N TYR A 304 -9.42 -5.19 26.69
CA TYR A 304 -8.39 -6.22 26.58
C TYR A 304 -7.04 -5.68 27.07
N THR A 305 -6.17 -6.61 27.45
CA THR A 305 -4.74 -6.39 27.64
C THR A 305 -3.98 -7.35 26.74
N ARG A 306 -2.97 -6.85 26.03
CA ARG A 306 -1.98 -7.67 25.33
C ARG A 306 -0.63 -7.50 25.99
N THR A 307 0.08 -8.59 26.23
CA THR A 307 1.49 -8.58 26.62
C THR A 307 2.34 -9.18 25.51
N TYR A 308 3.53 -8.61 25.33
CA TYR A 308 4.43 -8.95 24.23
C TYR A 308 5.77 -9.41 24.81
N THR A 309 6.21 -10.58 24.40
CA THR A 309 7.48 -11.17 24.82
C THR A 309 8.47 -11.15 23.67
N TYR A 310 9.70 -10.75 23.96
CA TYR A 310 10.78 -10.67 22.98
C TYR A 310 11.96 -11.53 23.42
N ASP A 311 12.70 -12.07 22.46
CA ASP A 311 14.01 -12.67 22.74
C ASP A 311 15.11 -11.60 22.88
N SER A 312 16.35 -12.05 23.05
CA SER A 312 17.54 -11.20 23.18
C SER A 312 17.95 -10.51 21.86
N ALA A 313 17.54 -11.04 20.70
CA ALA A 313 17.79 -10.46 19.39
C ALA A 313 16.71 -9.45 18.97
N GLY A 314 15.61 -9.35 19.74
CA GLY A 314 14.52 -8.43 19.50
C GLY A 314 13.36 -9.02 18.70
N ASN A 315 13.35 -10.33 18.44
CA ASN A 315 12.23 -10.99 17.79
C ASN A 315 11.05 -11.07 18.75
N LEU A 316 9.85 -10.72 18.28
CA LEU A 316 8.61 -10.96 19.02
C LEU A 316 8.34 -12.47 19.02
N THR A 317 8.34 -13.10 20.20
CA THR A 317 8.16 -14.56 20.35
C THR A 317 6.76 -14.92 20.81
N GLN A 318 6.05 -14.00 21.48
CA GLN A 318 4.72 -14.27 21.99
C GLN A 318 3.86 -13.00 22.08
N ILE A 319 2.58 -13.14 21.73
CA ILE A 319 1.52 -12.19 22.03
C ILE A 319 0.50 -12.91 22.91
N SER A 320 0.42 -12.55 24.19
CA SER A 320 -0.64 -13.05 25.07
C SER A 320 -1.77 -12.03 25.12
N HIS A 321 -2.97 -12.44 24.74
CA HIS A 321 -4.17 -11.62 24.74
C HIS A 321 -5.11 -12.07 25.85
N SER A 322 -5.61 -11.11 26.63
CA SER A 322 -6.60 -11.34 27.67
C SER A 322 -7.71 -10.30 27.62
N ALA A 323 -8.94 -10.77 27.39
CA ALA A 323 -10.18 -10.02 27.58
C ALA A 323 -11.09 -10.77 28.58
N PRO A 324 -10.91 -10.52 29.90
CA PRO A 324 -11.56 -11.31 30.96
C PRO A 324 -13.09 -11.28 30.92
N ALA A 325 -13.69 -10.16 30.50
CA ALA A 325 -15.14 -9.99 30.51
C ALA A 325 -15.87 -10.97 29.56
N THR A 326 -15.24 -11.30 28.43
CA THR A 326 -15.74 -12.26 27.42
C THR A 326 -15.12 -13.65 27.59
N GLY A 327 -14.07 -13.78 28.41
CA GLY A 327 -13.26 -14.98 28.47
C GLY A 327 -12.39 -15.19 27.22
N ASN A 328 -12.24 -14.16 26.37
CA ASN A 328 -11.42 -14.22 25.16
C ASN A 328 -9.93 -14.12 25.56
N ASN A 329 -9.35 -15.25 25.95
CA ASN A 329 -7.95 -15.36 26.33
C ASN A 329 -7.26 -16.33 25.37
N TYR A 330 -6.19 -15.89 24.73
CA TYR A 330 -5.41 -16.72 23.82
C TYR A 330 -3.98 -16.21 23.71
N THR A 331 -3.10 -17.12 23.32
CA THR A 331 -1.70 -16.81 23.04
C THR A 331 -1.41 -17.05 21.57
N THR A 332 -0.62 -16.17 20.97
CA THR A 332 -0.05 -16.34 19.64
C THR A 332 1.45 -16.47 19.81
N ASP A 333 1.95 -17.69 19.62
CA ASP A 333 3.38 -18.00 19.71
C ASP A 333 4.04 -17.91 18.33
N ILE A 334 5.25 -17.37 18.31
CA ILE A 334 6.10 -17.24 17.13
C ILE A 334 7.38 -18.02 17.41
N THR A 335 7.57 -19.09 16.65
CA THR A 335 8.77 -19.93 16.70
C THR A 335 9.86 -19.25 15.89
N VAL A 336 10.93 -18.84 16.58
CA VAL A 336 12.12 -18.23 15.98
C VAL A 336 13.17 -19.31 15.73
N SER A 337 13.90 -19.19 14.62
CA SER A 337 15.04 -20.06 14.28
C SER A 337 16.14 -20.02 15.34
N ASP A 338 16.85 -21.13 15.52
CA ASP A 338 18.01 -21.22 16.43
C ASP A 338 19.30 -20.62 15.83
N ARG A 339 19.26 -20.24 14.56
CA ARG A 339 20.43 -19.76 13.79
C ARG A 339 20.17 -18.52 12.93
N SER A 340 18.97 -17.93 13.00
CA SER A 340 18.61 -16.72 12.26
C SER A 340 17.46 -15.95 12.95
N ASN A 341 17.12 -14.75 12.47
CA ASN A 341 15.93 -14.00 12.92
C ASN A 341 14.65 -14.38 12.15
N ARG A 342 14.66 -15.48 11.41
CA ARG A 342 13.44 -15.99 10.76
C ARG A 342 12.50 -16.50 11.84
N GLY A 343 11.23 -16.13 11.74
CA GLY A 343 10.19 -16.53 12.68
C GLY A 343 8.87 -16.80 11.97
N VAL A 344 8.14 -17.81 12.43
CA VAL A 344 6.81 -18.17 11.92
C VAL A 344 5.86 -18.43 13.08
N LEU A 345 4.55 -18.33 12.84
CA LEU A 345 3.57 -18.76 13.83
C LEU A 345 3.77 -20.24 14.19
N SER A 346 3.54 -20.58 15.45
CA SER A 346 3.64 -21.97 15.95
C SER A 346 2.76 -22.96 15.17
N THR A 347 1.67 -22.48 14.56
CA THR A 347 0.80 -23.27 13.67
C THR A 347 1.50 -23.81 12.42
N LEU A 348 2.65 -23.24 12.02
CA LEU A 348 3.47 -23.77 10.92
C LEU A 348 4.54 -24.75 11.43
N THR A 349 5.21 -24.41 12.53
CA THR A 349 6.14 -25.30 13.25
C THR A 349 6.39 -24.77 14.66
N GLU A 350 6.53 -25.68 15.62
CA GLU A 350 7.01 -25.38 16.99
C GLU A 350 8.50 -25.68 17.16
N ASN A 351 9.15 -26.27 16.15
CA ASN A 351 10.57 -26.63 16.18
C ASN A 351 11.44 -25.51 15.55
N PRO A 352 12.30 -24.83 16.33
CA PRO A 352 13.22 -23.79 15.85
C PRO A 352 14.09 -24.21 14.66
N SER A 353 14.63 -25.43 14.70
CA SER A 353 15.49 -25.96 13.63
C SER A 353 14.75 -26.13 12.29
N GLY A 354 13.42 -26.24 12.33
CA GLY A 354 12.55 -26.34 11.14
C GLY A 354 12.13 -24.98 10.56
N VAL A 355 12.38 -23.86 11.25
CA VAL A 355 11.89 -22.54 10.83
C VAL A 355 12.54 -22.10 9.51
N ASP A 356 13.85 -22.22 9.39
CA ASP A 356 14.58 -21.73 8.22
C ASP A 356 14.16 -22.44 6.91
N ALA A 357 13.68 -23.69 7.00
CA ALA A 357 13.15 -24.46 5.89
C ALA A 357 11.84 -23.89 5.33
N LEU A 358 11.14 -23.01 6.06
CA LEU A 358 9.94 -22.29 5.62
C LEU A 358 10.26 -20.98 4.89
N PHE A 359 11.53 -20.71 4.61
CA PHE A 359 11.98 -19.54 3.87
C PHE A 359 12.79 -19.93 2.63
N THR A 360 12.92 -19.01 1.69
CA THR A 360 13.86 -19.10 0.57
C THR A 360 15.30 -18.84 1.05
N ALA A 361 16.29 -19.04 0.18
CA ALA A 361 17.66 -18.63 0.46
C ALA A 361 17.76 -17.13 0.79
N GLY A 362 17.02 -16.28 0.07
CA GLY A 362 16.98 -14.82 0.27
C GLY A 362 16.21 -14.35 1.51
N GLY A 363 15.59 -15.25 2.28
CA GLY A 363 14.86 -14.93 3.50
C GLY A 363 13.38 -14.56 3.31
N GLN A 364 12.80 -14.90 2.15
CA GLN A 364 11.37 -14.71 1.89
C GLN A 364 10.56 -15.91 2.41
N GLN A 365 9.45 -15.66 3.11
CA GLN A 365 8.60 -16.72 3.69
C GLN A 365 7.87 -17.51 2.59
N LYS A 366 7.85 -18.85 2.67
CA LYS A 366 7.24 -19.73 1.66
C LYS A 366 5.79 -20.12 1.96
N GLN A 367 5.35 -20.03 3.22
CA GLN A 367 3.97 -20.30 3.62
C GLN A 367 3.46 -19.22 4.56
N LEU A 368 2.33 -18.58 4.23
CA LEU A 368 1.70 -17.53 5.04
C LEU A 368 0.93 -18.10 6.24
N GLN A 369 0.18 -19.16 5.98
CA GLN A 369 -0.62 -19.96 6.91
C GLN A 369 -0.52 -21.43 6.47
N PRO A 370 -0.93 -22.40 7.30
CA PRO A 370 -1.01 -23.79 6.87
C PRO A 370 -1.80 -23.93 5.55
N GLY A 371 -1.14 -24.46 4.52
CA GLY A 371 -1.73 -24.66 3.18
C GLY A 371 -1.75 -23.43 2.27
N GLN A 372 -1.22 -22.27 2.71
CA GLN A 372 -1.18 -21.04 1.91
C GLN A 372 0.25 -20.70 1.47
N ASN A 373 0.60 -21.14 0.26
CA ASN A 373 1.94 -20.95 -0.29
C ASN A 373 2.15 -19.51 -0.82
N LEU A 374 3.40 -19.03 -0.68
CA LEU A 374 3.89 -17.76 -1.18
C LEU A 374 4.97 -18.03 -2.24
N VAL A 375 4.78 -17.44 -3.43
CA VAL A 375 5.74 -17.48 -4.53
C VAL A 375 6.30 -16.07 -4.72
N TRP A 376 7.61 -15.98 -4.96
CA TRP A 376 8.35 -14.73 -5.04
C TRP A 376 8.94 -14.55 -6.45
N THR A 377 9.05 -13.30 -6.89
CA THR A 377 9.81 -12.95 -8.10
C THR A 377 11.32 -13.11 -7.84
N PRO A 378 12.16 -13.18 -8.89
CA PRO A 378 13.62 -13.15 -8.71
C PRO A 378 14.14 -11.88 -7.99
N ARG A 379 13.34 -10.81 -7.95
CA ARG A 379 13.61 -9.56 -7.20
C ARG A 379 13.11 -9.60 -5.75
N ASN A 380 12.67 -10.75 -5.27
CA ASN A 380 12.10 -10.96 -3.93
C ASN A 380 10.79 -10.21 -3.67
N GLU A 381 10.02 -9.91 -4.73
CA GLU A 381 8.68 -9.33 -4.60
C GLU A 381 7.65 -10.46 -4.51
N LEU A 382 6.55 -10.28 -3.78
CA LEU A 382 5.53 -11.33 -3.69
C LEU A 382 4.81 -11.45 -5.04
N LEU A 383 4.96 -12.58 -5.73
CA LEU A 383 4.36 -12.82 -7.06
C LEU A 383 2.94 -13.38 -6.93
N LYS A 384 2.74 -14.36 -6.05
CA LYS A 384 1.49 -15.11 -5.94
C LYS A 384 1.27 -15.65 -4.52
N VAL A 385 0.04 -15.56 -4.05
CA VAL A 385 -0.49 -16.29 -2.90
C VAL A 385 -1.51 -17.30 -3.41
N THR A 386 -1.53 -18.50 -2.82
CA THR A 386 -2.57 -19.51 -3.05
C THR A 386 -3.45 -19.65 -1.81
N PRO A 387 -4.59 -18.94 -1.70
CA PRO A 387 -5.41 -18.94 -0.49
C PRO A 387 -6.10 -20.28 -0.20
N VAL A 388 -6.52 -20.99 -1.25
CA VAL A 388 -7.22 -22.28 -1.17
C VAL A 388 -6.65 -23.21 -2.23
N VAL A 389 -6.00 -24.29 -1.79
CA VAL A 389 -5.59 -25.40 -2.64
C VAL A 389 -6.77 -26.35 -2.82
N ARG A 390 -7.05 -26.78 -4.05
CA ARG A 390 -8.15 -27.71 -4.34
C ARG A 390 -7.67 -28.97 -5.04
N ASP A 391 -8.19 -30.11 -4.60
CA ASP A 391 -7.96 -31.38 -5.27
C ASP A 391 -8.74 -31.43 -6.59
N GLY A 392 -8.03 -31.58 -7.72
CA GLY A 392 -8.64 -31.81 -9.04
C GLY A 392 -9.28 -30.59 -9.71
N SER A 393 -9.10 -29.38 -9.19
CA SER A 393 -9.54 -28.12 -9.83
C SER A 393 -8.50 -27.01 -9.65
N THR A 394 -8.69 -25.86 -10.32
CA THR A 394 -7.76 -24.73 -10.18
C THR A 394 -7.86 -24.14 -8.77
N ASP A 395 -6.70 -23.89 -8.16
CA ASP A 395 -6.62 -23.22 -6.86
C ASP A 395 -7.15 -21.78 -6.93
N ASP A 396 -7.62 -21.27 -5.79
CA ASP A 396 -7.77 -19.82 -5.66
C ASP A 396 -6.39 -19.18 -5.67
N ARG A 397 -6.28 -17.98 -6.24
CA ARG A 397 -5.01 -17.26 -6.27
C ARG A 397 -5.21 -15.76 -6.14
N GLU A 398 -4.24 -15.10 -5.50
CA GLU A 398 -4.02 -13.67 -5.68
C GLU A 398 -2.61 -13.46 -6.20
N SER A 399 -2.45 -12.76 -7.32
CA SER A 399 -1.15 -12.49 -7.94
C SER A 399 -0.91 -11.00 -8.14
N TYR A 400 0.36 -10.64 -8.21
CA TYR A 400 0.79 -9.24 -8.24
C TYR A 400 1.82 -8.99 -9.35
N ARG A 401 1.89 -7.73 -9.79
CA ARG A 401 2.98 -7.23 -10.63
C ARG A 401 3.51 -5.91 -10.13
N TYR A 402 4.78 -5.69 -10.44
CA TYR A 402 5.55 -4.54 -10.00
C TYR A 402 6.21 -3.87 -11.20
N ASP A 403 6.37 -2.55 -11.12
CA ASP A 403 7.23 -1.80 -12.04
C ASP A 403 8.72 -2.02 -11.73
N GLY A 404 9.60 -1.38 -12.50
CA GLY A 404 11.05 -1.49 -12.31
C GLY A 404 11.55 -1.02 -10.94
N GLY A 405 10.77 -0.19 -10.24
CA GLY A 405 11.03 0.30 -8.88
C GLY A 405 10.40 -0.56 -7.77
N SER A 406 9.92 -1.75 -8.12
CA SER A 406 9.24 -2.68 -7.19
C SER A 406 7.96 -2.12 -6.57
N GLN A 407 7.31 -1.13 -7.22
CA GLN A 407 5.99 -0.64 -6.80
C GLN A 407 4.89 -1.46 -7.48
N ARG A 408 3.88 -1.89 -6.71
CA ARG A 408 2.80 -2.73 -7.23
C ARG A 408 1.93 -1.95 -8.21
N CYS A 409 1.88 -2.40 -9.46
CA CYS A 409 1.03 -1.83 -10.51
C CYS A 409 -0.24 -2.63 -10.74
N LEU A 410 -0.25 -3.94 -10.45
CA LEU A 410 -1.40 -4.80 -10.70
C LEU A 410 -1.61 -5.81 -9.58
N LYS A 411 -2.87 -6.05 -9.25
CA LYS A 411 -3.33 -7.15 -8.41
C LYS A 411 -4.48 -7.87 -9.09
N VAL A 412 -4.43 -9.20 -9.14
CA VAL A 412 -5.49 -10.04 -9.71
C VAL A 412 -5.82 -11.15 -8.73
N SER A 413 -7.06 -11.22 -8.29
CA SER A 413 -7.59 -12.26 -7.40
C SER A 413 -8.56 -13.12 -8.20
N VAL A 414 -8.35 -14.42 -8.22
CA VAL A 414 -9.21 -15.40 -8.92
C VAL A 414 -9.73 -16.39 -7.88
N GLN A 415 -11.05 -16.50 -7.79
CA GLN A 415 -11.73 -17.36 -6.83
C GLN A 415 -12.77 -18.23 -7.55
N ASN A 416 -12.82 -19.52 -7.22
CA ASN A 416 -13.86 -20.41 -7.71
C ASN A 416 -15.08 -20.39 -6.79
N THR A 417 -16.20 -19.92 -7.34
CA THR A 417 -17.51 -19.83 -6.69
C THR A 417 -18.44 -20.91 -7.25
N GLY A 418 -18.33 -22.13 -6.72
CA GLY A 418 -19.18 -23.27 -7.08
C GLY A 418 -19.13 -23.62 -8.57
N SER A 419 -20.06 -23.09 -9.36
CA SER A 419 -20.20 -23.32 -10.81
C SER A 419 -19.50 -22.29 -11.70
N SER A 420 -18.86 -21.26 -11.14
CA SER A 420 -18.20 -20.20 -11.91
C SER A 420 -16.93 -19.68 -11.23
N THR A 421 -16.17 -18.89 -11.96
CA THR A 421 -14.99 -18.19 -11.45
C THR A 421 -15.30 -16.70 -11.33
N GLN A 422 -14.91 -16.09 -10.20
CA GLN A 422 -14.85 -14.66 -10.01
C GLN A 422 -13.40 -14.19 -10.13
N THR A 423 -13.17 -13.16 -10.94
CA THR A 423 -11.89 -12.46 -11.07
C THR A 423 -12.06 -11.02 -10.63
N GLN A 424 -11.27 -10.59 -9.65
CA GLN A 424 -11.16 -9.20 -9.23
C GLN A 424 -9.79 -8.67 -9.68
N ARG A 425 -9.80 -7.56 -10.40
CA ARG A 425 -8.59 -6.93 -10.95
C ARG A 425 -8.46 -5.53 -10.39
N THR A 426 -7.28 -5.16 -9.92
CA THR A 426 -6.96 -3.80 -9.46
C THR A 426 -5.67 -3.32 -10.11
N LEU A 427 -5.78 -2.31 -10.97
CA LEU A 427 -4.65 -1.63 -11.59
C LEU A 427 -4.38 -0.32 -10.83
N TYR A 428 -3.17 -0.15 -10.34
CA TYR A 428 -2.72 1.02 -9.59
C TYR A 428 -2.02 1.99 -10.54
N LEU A 429 -2.50 3.23 -10.58
CA LEU A 429 -2.00 4.32 -11.40
C LEU A 429 -1.82 5.58 -10.54
N PRO A 430 -1.08 6.60 -11.01
CA PRO A 430 -0.96 7.86 -10.29
C PRO A 430 -2.32 8.48 -9.95
N GLY A 431 -2.66 8.57 -8.66
CA GLY A 431 -3.91 9.17 -8.18
C GLY A 431 -5.18 8.35 -8.43
N LEU A 432 -5.07 7.10 -8.90
CA LEU A 432 -6.21 6.32 -9.38
C LEU A 432 -6.01 4.81 -9.20
N GLU A 433 -7.02 4.10 -8.71
CA GLU A 433 -7.11 2.65 -8.80
C GLU A 433 -8.26 2.27 -9.74
N LEU A 434 -7.99 1.46 -10.76
CA LEU A 434 -9.01 0.91 -11.65
C LEU A 434 -9.34 -0.50 -11.20
N ARG A 435 -10.57 -0.70 -10.72
CA ARG A 435 -11.05 -1.97 -10.17
C ARG A 435 -12.13 -2.55 -11.07
N THR A 436 -11.96 -3.79 -11.50
CA THR A 436 -12.99 -4.54 -12.23
C THR A 436 -13.26 -5.88 -11.58
N THR A 437 -14.52 -6.29 -11.58
CA THR A 437 -14.96 -7.61 -11.12
C THR A 437 -15.66 -8.31 -12.27
N VAL A 438 -15.21 -9.51 -12.60
CA VAL A 438 -15.79 -10.38 -13.61
C VAL A 438 -16.25 -11.67 -12.94
N SER A 439 -17.52 -12.02 -13.07
CA SER A 439 -18.08 -13.28 -12.57
C SER A 439 -18.70 -14.05 -13.72
N GLY A 440 -18.34 -15.34 -13.87
CA GLY A 440 -18.88 -16.18 -14.94
C GLY A 440 -18.61 -15.66 -16.36
N GLY A 441 -17.48 -14.98 -16.56
CA GLY A 441 -17.09 -14.39 -17.85
C GLY A 441 -17.77 -13.06 -18.20
N LYS A 442 -18.59 -12.50 -17.30
CA LYS A 442 -19.24 -11.20 -17.48
C LYS A 442 -18.72 -10.20 -16.45
N GLU A 443 -18.40 -9.00 -16.90
CA GLU A 443 -18.11 -7.89 -15.99
C GLU A 443 -19.35 -7.53 -15.17
N THR A 444 -19.23 -7.61 -13.85
CA THR A 444 -20.30 -7.30 -12.89
C THR A 444 -20.08 -5.96 -12.19
N GLU A 445 -18.85 -5.45 -12.16
CA GLU A 445 -18.51 -4.16 -11.57
C GLU A 445 -17.29 -3.54 -12.27
N SER A 446 -17.34 -2.23 -12.50
CA SER A 446 -16.20 -1.42 -12.90
C SER A 446 -16.21 -0.12 -12.11
N LEU A 447 -15.14 0.09 -11.34
CA LEU A 447 -15.01 1.11 -10.32
C LEU A 447 -13.67 1.83 -10.45
N GLU A 448 -13.75 3.15 -10.59
CA GLU A 448 -12.63 4.07 -10.45
C GLU A 448 -12.55 4.54 -9.00
N VAL A 449 -11.43 4.26 -8.33
CA VAL A 449 -11.13 4.79 -7.00
C VAL A 449 -10.12 5.90 -7.13
N ILE A 450 -10.60 7.13 -7.11
CA ILE A 450 -9.76 8.32 -7.21
C ILE A 450 -9.18 8.60 -5.83
N THR A 451 -7.85 8.69 -5.75
CA THR A 451 -7.11 8.88 -4.50
C THR A 451 -6.56 10.31 -4.44
N VAL A 452 -7.08 11.10 -3.51
CA VAL A 452 -6.80 12.53 -3.37
C VAL A 452 -6.01 12.76 -2.08
N GLY A 453 -4.74 13.10 -2.22
CA GLY A 453 -3.80 13.25 -1.10
C GLY A 453 -2.94 12.01 -0.89
N GLU A 454 -1.89 12.19 -0.09
CA GLU A 454 -0.94 11.12 0.23
C GLU A 454 -1.52 10.15 1.26
N ALA A 455 -1.18 8.87 1.11
CA ALA A 455 -1.53 7.84 2.09
C ALA A 455 -0.97 8.20 3.47
N GLY A 456 -1.74 7.96 4.53
CA GLY A 456 -1.36 8.33 5.90
C GLY A 456 -1.56 9.80 6.26
N CYS A 457 -1.89 10.68 5.30
CA CYS A 457 -2.07 12.12 5.51
C CYS A 457 -3.54 12.57 5.39
N ALA A 458 -4.48 11.79 5.93
CA ALA A 458 -5.93 11.99 5.78
C ALA A 458 -6.38 11.99 4.29
N GLN A 459 -5.92 10.99 3.54
CA GLN A 459 -6.30 10.78 2.14
C GLN A 459 -7.83 10.72 1.97
N VAL A 460 -8.33 11.42 0.97
CA VAL A 460 -9.74 11.36 0.54
C VAL A 460 -9.85 10.42 -0.65
N ARG A 461 -10.89 9.57 -0.64
CA ARG A 461 -11.19 8.64 -1.75
C ARG A 461 -12.56 8.94 -2.32
N VAL A 462 -12.66 8.97 -3.64
CA VAL A 462 -13.93 9.05 -4.37
C VAL A 462 -14.14 7.75 -5.13
N LEU A 463 -15.34 7.18 -5.00
CA LEU A 463 -15.74 5.94 -5.66
C LEU A 463 -16.66 6.31 -6.83
N HIS A 464 -16.19 6.09 -8.06
CA HIS A 464 -16.93 6.38 -9.28
C HIS A 464 -17.15 5.08 -10.07
N TRP A 465 -18.39 4.59 -10.09
CA TRP A 465 -18.76 3.41 -10.87
C TRP A 465 -19.05 3.79 -12.32
N THR A 466 -18.37 3.11 -13.25
CA THR A 466 -18.67 3.18 -14.68
C THR A 466 -19.62 2.04 -15.10
N ALA A 467 -19.66 0.95 -14.33
CA ALA A 467 -20.63 -0.14 -14.47
C ALA A 467 -20.87 -0.86 -13.14
N GLY A 468 -22.06 -1.45 -12.98
CA GLY A 468 -22.33 -2.38 -11.88
C GLY A 468 -22.41 -1.76 -10.47
N ARG A 469 -22.79 -0.48 -10.36
CA ARG A 469 -22.98 0.17 -9.06
C ARG A 469 -23.99 -0.62 -8.21
N PRO A 470 -23.63 -1.04 -6.98
CA PRO A 470 -24.56 -1.70 -6.07
C PRO A 470 -25.79 -0.82 -5.78
N ALA A 471 -26.94 -1.47 -5.53
CA ALA A 471 -28.12 -0.76 -5.02
C ALA A 471 -27.82 -0.14 -3.65
N GLU A 472 -28.46 1.00 -3.36
CA GLU A 472 -28.35 1.69 -2.06
C GLU A 472 -28.97 0.93 -0.90
#